data_AF-A0A5C7TQ53-F1
#
_entry.id   AF-A0A5C7TQ53-F1
#
_cell.length_a   1.000
_cell.length_b   1.000
_cell.length_c   1.000
_cell.angle_alpha   90.00
_cell.angle_beta   90.00
_cell.angle_gamma   90.00
#
_symmetry.space_group_name_H-M   'P 1'
#
loop_
_entity.id
_entity.type
_entity.pdbx_description
1 polymer ?
#
loop_
_entity_poly.entity_id
_entity_poly.type
_entity_poly.pdbx_seq_one_letter_code
_entity_poly.pdbx_strand_id
1 'polypeptide(L)'
;MASMIGTLVVFRMSALGGSAKKVSDGLGKRLVERRDISLTTDESRQASWAQVELPVVYESDITGLPQAGKNGATGYLAIAGTDIVAKLRWPLTKLPKITQAIDLKVIEEKPPEELQAITDPEAKQRRTQRLKEAVEEIDSALGGTGNA
;
A
#
# COMPACT_ATOMS: atom_id res chain seq x y z
N MET A 1 -5.75 -18.52 0.99
CA MET A 1 -5.52 -17.41 0.06
C MET A 1 -4.09 -16.88 0.21
N ALA A 2 -3.12 -17.53 -0.44
CA ALA A 2 -1.73 -17.07 -0.67
C ALA A 2 -1.04 -17.93 -1.76
N SER A 3 -1.81 -18.54 -2.66
CA SER A 3 -1.43 -19.78 -3.37
C SER A 3 -0.40 -19.63 -4.50
N MET A 4 0.23 -18.47 -4.66
CA MET A 4 1.30 -18.23 -5.66
C MET A 4 2.46 -17.37 -5.14
N ILE A 5 2.54 -17.11 -3.83
CA ILE A 5 3.70 -16.39 -3.27
C ILE A 5 4.83 -17.39 -3.07
N GLY A 6 5.72 -17.45 -4.06
CA GLY A 6 6.88 -18.36 -4.06
C GLY A 6 8.00 -17.94 -3.10
N THR A 7 7.95 -16.77 -2.46
CA THR A 7 8.96 -16.36 -1.48
C THR A 7 8.34 -15.38 -0.50
N LEU A 8 8.53 -15.65 0.80
CA LEU A 8 8.04 -14.79 1.87
C LEU A 8 9.23 -14.09 2.54
N VAL A 9 9.17 -12.75 2.57
CA VAL A 9 10.12 -11.91 3.30
C VAL A 9 9.38 -11.21 4.42
N VAL A 10 9.88 -11.35 5.65
CA VAL A 10 9.23 -10.85 6.86
C VAL A 10 10.19 -9.92 7.59
N PHE A 11 9.81 -8.66 7.74
CA PHE A 11 10.49 -7.71 8.60
C PHE A 11 9.73 -7.51 9.91
N ARG A 12 10.30 -6.73 10.84
CA ARG A 12 9.64 -6.34 12.09
C ARG A 12 8.23 -5.83 11.78
N MET A 13 7.24 -6.43 12.42
CA MET A 13 5.84 -6.02 12.34
C MET A 13 5.21 -6.00 13.73
N SER A 14 4.13 -5.24 13.86
CA SER A 14 3.38 -5.16 15.11
C SER A 14 2.51 -6.42 15.30
N ALA A 15 2.25 -6.77 16.56
CA ALA A 15 1.31 -7.83 16.92
C ALA A 15 -0.17 -7.45 16.67
N LEU A 16 -0.43 -6.19 16.32
CA LEU A 16 -1.78 -5.69 16.09
C LEU A 16 -2.52 -6.50 15.02
N GLY A 17 -3.75 -6.90 15.37
CA GLY A 17 -4.64 -7.64 14.48
C GLY A 17 -4.23 -9.09 14.19
N GLY A 18 -3.31 -9.67 14.98
CA GLY A 18 -2.85 -11.06 14.79
C GLY A 18 -2.03 -11.27 13.52
N SER A 19 -1.51 -10.20 12.92
CA SER A 19 -0.72 -10.26 11.69
C SER A 19 0.56 -11.07 11.88
N ALA A 20 1.26 -10.84 13.00
CA ALA A 20 2.48 -11.57 13.33
C ALA A 20 2.23 -13.07 13.52
N LYS A 21 1.10 -13.45 14.13
CA LYS A 21 0.66 -14.85 14.23
C LYS A 21 0.42 -15.48 12.85
N LYS A 22 -0.32 -14.81 11.97
CA LYS A 22 -0.58 -15.33 10.60
C LYS A 22 0.72 -15.52 9.81
N VAL A 23 1.69 -14.63 9.99
CA VAL A 23 3.00 -14.73 9.34
C VAL A 23 3.84 -15.84 9.95
N SER A 24 3.81 -16.01 11.28
CA SER A 24 4.43 -17.17 11.95
C SER A 24 3.88 -18.49 11.41
N ASP A 25 2.56 -18.61 11.28
CA ASP A 25 1.91 -19.79 10.69
C ASP A 25 2.32 -19.98 9.21
N GLY A 26 2.44 -18.88 8.46
CA GLY A 26 2.85 -18.89 7.05
C GLY A 26 4.33 -19.26 6.82
N LEU A 27 5.20 -19.06 7.80
CA LEU A 27 6.60 -19.52 7.77
C LEU A 27 6.72 -21.02 8.07
N GLY A 28 5.64 -21.66 8.51
CA GLY A 28 5.56 -23.09 8.75
C GLY A 28 5.90 -23.51 10.18
N LYS A 29 5.78 -24.81 10.40
CA LYS A 29 5.97 -25.47 11.68
C LYS A 29 6.98 -26.61 11.54
N ARG A 30 7.61 -26.96 12.65
CA ARG A 30 8.53 -28.08 12.78
C ARG A 30 8.00 -29.07 13.81
N LEU A 31 8.19 -30.35 13.51
CA LEU A 31 7.97 -31.43 14.46
C LEU A 31 9.25 -31.67 15.23
N VAL A 32 9.16 -31.68 16.55
CA VAL A 32 10.29 -31.92 17.43
C VAL A 32 9.92 -33.05 18.39
N GLU A 33 10.79 -34.04 18.49
CA GLU A 33 10.70 -35.07 19.53
C GLU A 33 11.31 -34.55 20.82
N ARG A 34 10.49 -34.47 21.86
CA ARG A 34 10.91 -34.11 23.21
C ARG A 34 10.85 -35.36 24.09
N ARG A 35 11.93 -35.59 24.83
CA ARG A 35 11.96 -36.58 25.89
C ARG A 35 11.34 -35.97 27.13
N ASP A 36 10.22 -36.54 27.57
CA ASP A 36 9.61 -36.19 28.85
C ASP A 36 10.07 -37.22 29.89
N ILE A 37 10.60 -36.72 30.99
CA ILE A 37 11.03 -37.54 32.13
C ILE A 37 10.02 -37.28 33.24
N SER A 38 9.14 -38.24 33.47
CA SER A 38 8.24 -38.21 34.63
C SER A 38 8.85 -39.00 35.77
N LEU A 39 8.76 -38.44 36.97
CA LEU A 39 9.02 -39.17 38.21
C LEU A 39 7.71 -39.81 38.63
N THR A 40 7.67 -41.14 38.56
CA THR A 40 6.53 -41.91 39.06
C THR A 40 6.60 -41.97 40.58
N THR A 41 5.45 -42.15 41.25
CA THR A 41 5.30 -42.25 42.72
C THR A 41 6.23 -43.31 43.36
N ASP A 42 6.72 -44.26 42.57
CA ASP A 42 7.63 -45.35 42.95
C ASP A 42 9.13 -45.00 42.79
N GLU A 43 9.47 -43.72 42.68
CA GLU A 43 10.85 -43.20 42.45
C GLU A 43 11.55 -43.70 41.17
N SER A 44 10.84 -44.47 40.34
CA SER A 44 11.32 -44.91 39.03
C SER A 44 11.23 -43.78 38.00
N ARG A 45 12.33 -43.55 37.28
CA ARG A 45 12.40 -42.59 36.18
C ARG A 45 11.84 -43.22 34.92
N GLN A 46 10.62 -42.84 34.52
CA GLN A 46 10.07 -43.25 33.25
C GLN A 46 10.36 -42.16 32.21
N ALA A 47 10.96 -42.56 31.08
CA ALA A 47 11.19 -41.67 29.95
C ALA A 47 10.18 -41.99 28.85
N SER A 48 9.39 -41.01 28.46
CA SER A 48 8.51 -41.06 27.28
C SER A 48 9.03 -40.12 26.20
N TRP A 49 8.74 -40.45 24.94
CA TRP A 49 9.00 -39.58 23.80
C TRP A 49 7.67 -39.02 23.31
N ALA A 50 7.58 -37.70 23.25
CA ALA A 50 6.42 -36.98 22.73
C ALA A 50 6.83 -36.18 21.50
N GLN A 51 6.04 -36.26 20.43
CA GLN A 51 6.18 -35.39 19.27
C GLN A 51 5.38 -34.12 19.51
N VAL A 52 6.02 -32.97 19.34
CA VAL A 52 5.41 -31.65 19.52
C VAL A 52 5.60 -30.83 18.25
N GLU A 53 4.52 -30.26 17.75
CA GLU A 53 4.52 -29.33 16.63
C GLU A 53 4.76 -27.90 17.16
N LEU A 54 5.83 -27.25 16.69
CA LEU A 54 6.23 -25.90 17.11
C LEU A 54 6.38 -25.01 15.87
N PRO A 55 6.07 -23.71 15.94
CA PRO A 55 6.36 -22.80 14.84
C PRO A 55 7.87 -22.75 14.57
N VAL A 56 8.25 -22.62 13.31
CA VAL A 56 9.67 -22.45 12.93
C VAL A 56 10.20 -21.11 13.43
N VAL A 57 9.36 -20.07 13.38
CA VAL A 57 9.62 -18.74 13.91
C VAL A 57 8.44 -18.34 14.78
N TYR A 58 8.70 -17.98 16.05
CA TYR A 58 7.63 -17.56 16.94
C TYR A 58 7.15 -16.14 16.64
N GLU A 59 5.89 -15.85 16.99
CA GLU A 59 5.34 -14.50 16.92
C GLU A 59 6.18 -13.47 17.69
N SER A 60 6.70 -13.87 18.86
CA SER A 60 7.61 -13.04 19.67
C SER A 60 8.90 -12.69 18.94
N ASP A 61 9.40 -13.60 18.10
CA ASP A 61 10.64 -13.37 17.35
C ASP A 61 10.40 -12.38 16.21
N ILE A 62 9.22 -12.42 15.57
CA ILE A 62 8.82 -11.51 14.49
C ILE A 62 8.61 -10.10 15.05
N THR A 63 7.86 -9.98 16.15
CA THR A 63 7.56 -8.69 16.79
C THR A 63 8.80 -8.09 17.49
N GLY A 64 9.69 -8.96 17.95
CA GLY A 64 10.97 -8.61 18.57
C GLY A 64 12.10 -8.28 17.58
N LEU A 65 11.91 -8.45 16.26
CA LEU A 65 12.94 -8.11 15.26
C LEU A 65 13.40 -6.65 15.42
N PRO A 66 14.70 -6.34 15.29
CA PRO A 66 15.18 -4.97 15.43
C PRO A 66 14.58 -4.06 14.35
N GLN A 67 14.33 -2.80 14.70
CA GLN A 67 13.92 -1.80 13.73
C GLN A 67 15.04 -1.57 12.71
N ALA A 68 14.67 -1.40 11.44
CA ALA A 68 15.62 -1.11 10.38
C ALA A 68 16.37 0.19 10.69
N GLY A 69 17.69 0.18 10.52
CA GLY A 69 18.55 1.31 10.86
C GLY A 69 19.83 1.35 10.03
N LYS A 70 20.87 2.03 10.53
CA LYS A 70 22.19 2.14 9.86
C LYS A 70 22.80 0.78 9.51
N ASN A 71 22.48 -0.21 10.32
CA ASN A 71 22.93 -1.58 10.19
C ASN A 71 22.16 -2.37 9.12
N GLY A 72 21.10 -1.83 8.55
CA GLY A 72 20.22 -2.54 7.62
C GLY A 72 18.93 -3.00 8.29
N ALA A 73 18.16 -3.81 7.57
CA ALA A 73 16.92 -4.41 8.03
C ALA A 73 17.13 -5.90 8.31
N THR A 74 16.76 -6.37 9.50
CA THR A 74 16.81 -7.81 9.83
C THR A 74 15.42 -8.40 9.67
N GLY A 75 15.34 -9.60 9.09
CA GLY A 75 14.09 -10.28 8.85
C GLY A 75 14.26 -11.76 8.55
N TYR A 76 13.15 -12.43 8.24
CA TYR A 76 13.12 -13.83 7.85
C TYR A 76 12.84 -13.95 6.35
N LEU A 77 13.47 -14.94 5.72
CA LEU A 77 13.26 -15.33 4.33
C LEU A 77 12.84 -16.80 4.30
N ALA A 78 11.71 -17.08 3.66
CA ALA A 78 11.30 -18.43 3.29
C ALA A 78 11.17 -18.50 1.76
N ILE A 79 11.87 -19.45 1.14
CA ILE A 79 11.86 -19.64 -0.31
C ILE A 79 11.00 -20.88 -0.62
N ALA A 80 9.97 -20.73 -1.44
CA ALA A 80 9.14 -21.86 -1.83
C ALA A 80 9.94 -22.88 -2.62
N GLY A 81 9.63 -24.15 -2.42
CA GLY A 81 10.41 -25.27 -2.94
C GLY A 81 11.67 -25.57 -2.11
N THR A 82 11.91 -24.83 -1.02
CA THR A 82 12.94 -25.15 -0.03
C THR A 82 12.32 -25.27 1.35
N ASP A 83 12.84 -26.18 2.18
CA ASP A 83 12.41 -26.34 3.57
C ASP A 83 13.17 -25.40 4.53
N ILE A 84 13.67 -24.27 4.00
CA ILE A 84 14.58 -23.37 4.71
C ILE A 84 13.86 -22.06 5.04
N VAL A 85 13.93 -21.69 6.32
CA VAL A 85 13.61 -20.35 6.81
C VAL A 85 14.88 -19.75 7.40
N ALA A 86 15.42 -18.73 6.74
CA ALA A 86 16.66 -18.09 7.14
C ALA A 86 16.42 -16.73 7.78
N LYS A 87 17.17 -16.41 8.85
CA LYS A 87 17.21 -15.05 9.42
C LYS A 87 18.33 -14.27 8.74
N LEU A 88 17.96 -13.26 7.96
CA LEU A 88 18.88 -12.49 7.13
C LEU A 88 18.90 -11.02 7.55
N ARG A 89 20.01 -10.36 7.21
CA ARG A 89 20.21 -8.93 7.41
C ARG A 89 20.48 -8.28 6.05
N TRP A 90 19.53 -7.48 5.58
CA TRP A 90 19.62 -6.74 4.34
C TRP A 90 20.31 -5.39 4.56
N PRO A 91 21.41 -5.08 3.87
CA PRO A 91 22.07 -3.80 3.97
C PRO A 91 21.19 -2.69 3.37
N LEU A 92 21.04 -1.58 4.10
CA LEU A 92 20.38 -0.37 3.58
C LEU A 92 21.42 0.54 2.93
N THR A 93 21.79 0.21 1.70
CA THR A 93 22.74 1.00 0.92
C THR A 93 22.03 2.22 0.34
N LYS A 94 22.60 3.41 0.52
CA LYS A 94 22.13 4.61 -0.18
C LYS A 94 22.48 4.47 -1.65
N LEU A 95 21.46 4.35 -2.50
CA LEU A 95 21.66 4.35 -3.94
C LEU A 95 22.06 5.77 -4.40
N PRO A 96 23.03 5.89 -5.33
CA PRO A 96 23.39 7.19 -5.87
C PRO A 96 22.17 7.82 -6.55
N LYS A 97 21.94 9.10 -6.30
CA LYS A 97 20.85 9.86 -6.92
C LYS A 97 21.24 10.13 -8.38
N ILE A 98 20.70 9.34 -9.31
CA ILE A 98 20.97 9.47 -10.74
C ILE A 98 20.15 10.61 -11.36
N THR A 99 18.98 10.92 -10.79
CA THR A 99 18.10 12.01 -11.26
C THR A 99 17.35 12.66 -10.08
N GLN A 100 16.81 13.85 -10.30
CA GLN A 100 15.90 14.48 -9.35
C GLN A 100 14.59 13.69 -9.30
N ALA A 101 14.08 13.44 -8.08
CA ALA A 101 12.74 12.88 -7.94
C ALA A 101 11.76 13.89 -8.56
N ILE A 102 10.91 13.41 -9.46
CA ILE A 102 9.86 14.26 -10.04
C ILE A 102 8.89 14.58 -8.90
N ASP A 103 8.94 15.81 -8.38
CA ASP A 103 7.86 16.33 -7.57
C ASP A 103 6.67 16.53 -8.50
N LEU A 104 5.63 15.70 -8.36
CA LEU A 104 4.36 15.81 -9.09
C LEU A 104 3.56 17.08 -8.70
N LYS A 105 4.21 18.15 -8.26
CA LYS A 105 3.59 19.42 -7.86
C LYS A 105 3.33 20.39 -9.01
N VAL A 106 3.42 19.97 -10.27
CA VAL A 106 3.15 20.82 -11.45
C VAL A 106 2.00 20.24 -12.26
N ILE A 107 0.80 20.19 -11.65
CA ILE A 107 -0.48 20.18 -12.40
C ILE A 107 -1.41 21.29 -11.87
N GLU A 108 -1.13 21.88 -10.71
CA GLU A 108 -1.87 23.04 -10.21
C GLU A 108 -1.08 24.32 -10.53
N GLU A 109 -1.51 25.03 -11.58
CA GLU A 109 -1.44 26.50 -11.79
C GLU A 109 -1.22 26.88 -13.26
N LYS A 110 -2.30 26.81 -14.05
CA LYS A 110 -2.78 28.00 -14.77
C LYS A 110 -4.27 27.81 -15.05
N PRO A 111 -5.17 28.50 -14.33
CA PRO A 111 -6.56 28.65 -14.79
C PRO A 111 -6.50 29.33 -16.16
N PRO A 112 -7.20 28.83 -17.19
CA PRO A 112 -7.26 29.52 -18.48
C PRO A 112 -7.78 30.94 -18.25
N GLU A 113 -7.06 31.94 -18.74
CA GLU A 113 -7.51 33.35 -18.80
C GLU A 113 -8.90 33.48 -19.47
N GLU A 114 -9.35 32.42 -20.16
CA GLU A 114 -10.68 32.27 -20.73
C GLU A 114 -11.83 32.28 -19.69
N LEU A 115 -11.60 31.90 -18.43
CA LEU A 115 -12.66 31.95 -17.40
C LEU A 115 -12.89 33.36 -16.84
N GLN A 116 -11.89 34.25 -16.91
CA GLN A 116 -12.06 35.64 -16.48
C GLN A 116 -12.89 36.43 -17.50
N ALA A 117 -12.76 36.12 -18.79
CA ALA A 117 -13.58 36.72 -19.86
C ALA A 117 -15.07 36.35 -19.78
N ILE A 118 -15.42 35.22 -19.13
CA ILE A 118 -16.81 34.79 -18.94
C ILE A 118 -17.46 35.51 -17.75
N THR A 119 -16.65 36.05 -16.83
CA THR A 119 -17.13 36.63 -15.56
C THR A 119 -17.23 38.17 -15.62
N ASP A 120 -16.84 38.80 -16.74
CA ASP A 120 -16.97 40.25 -16.94
C ASP A 120 -18.42 40.62 -17.30
N PRO A 121 -19.15 41.34 -16.42
CA PRO A 121 -20.55 41.70 -16.67
C PRO A 121 -20.73 42.64 -17.88
N GLU A 122 -19.70 43.41 -18.28
CA GLU A 122 -19.79 44.33 -19.41
C GLU A 122 -19.82 43.61 -20.77
N ALA A 123 -19.06 42.52 -20.91
CA ALA A 123 -19.03 41.72 -22.13
C ALA A 123 -20.37 41.02 -22.39
N LYS A 124 -21.06 40.61 -21.31
CA LYS A 124 -22.40 40.02 -21.38
C LYS A 124 -23.45 41.06 -21.83
N GLN A 125 -23.37 42.28 -21.30
CA GLN A 125 -24.28 43.37 -21.68
C GLN A 125 -24.13 43.79 -23.14
N ARG A 126 -22.89 43.93 -23.65
CA ARG A 126 -22.64 44.25 -25.07
C ARG A 126 -23.18 43.16 -26.01
N ARG A 127 -23.10 41.89 -25.61
CA ARG A 127 -23.63 40.77 -26.40
C ARG A 127 -25.15 40.75 -26.41
N THR A 128 -25.79 41.04 -25.28
CA THR A 128 -27.25 41.16 -25.20
C THR A 128 -27.76 42.38 -25.98
N GLN A 129 -27.03 43.48 -26.00
CA GLN A 129 -27.40 44.68 -26.74
C GLN A 129 -27.30 44.48 -28.25
N ARG A 130 -26.21 43.84 -28.74
CA ARG A 130 -26.09 43.45 -30.15
C ARG A 130 -27.15 42.45 -30.60
N LEU A 131 -27.55 41.53 -29.74
CA LEU A 131 -28.63 40.58 -30.04
C LEU A 131 -29.99 41.28 -30.11
N LYS A 132 -30.23 42.29 -29.28
CA LYS A 132 -31.46 43.11 -29.37
C LYS A 132 -31.50 43.94 -30.65
N GLU A 133 -30.39 44.60 -30.99
CA GLU A 133 -30.28 45.37 -32.24
C GLU A 133 -30.47 44.48 -33.48
N ALA A 134 -29.88 43.28 -33.50
CA ALA A 134 -30.05 42.34 -34.61
C ALA A 134 -31.48 41.79 -34.72
N VAL A 135 -32.18 41.59 -33.59
CA VAL A 135 -33.59 41.17 -33.60
C VAL A 135 -34.49 42.31 -34.08
N GLU A 136 -34.21 43.55 -33.68
CA GLU A 136 -34.95 44.73 -34.13
C GLU A 136 -34.74 45.01 -35.63
N GLU A 137 -33.54 44.75 -36.16
CA GLU A 137 -33.23 44.83 -37.59
C GLU A 137 -33.96 43.73 -38.39
N ILE A 138 -34.10 42.52 -37.83
CA ILE A 138 -34.87 41.41 -38.43
C ILE A 138 -36.37 41.72 -38.42
N ASP A 139 -36.92 42.24 -37.32
CA ASP A 139 -38.34 42.63 -37.23
C ASP A 139 -38.66 43.81 -38.16
N SER A 140 -37.75 44.78 -38.30
CA SER A 140 -37.88 45.87 -39.29
C SER A 140 -37.80 45.37 -40.73
N ALA A 141 -37.07 44.29 -41.02
CA ALA A 141 -36.99 43.69 -42.35
C ALA A 141 -38.20 42.82 -42.68
N LEU A 142 -38.86 42.23 -41.67
CA LEU A 142 -40.04 41.36 -41.84
C LEU A 142 -41.37 42.11 -41.75
N GLY A 143 -41.41 43.35 -41.25
CA GLY A 143 -42.59 44.21 -41.22
C GLY A 143 -42.99 44.84 -42.57
N GLY A 144 -42.28 44.54 -43.67
CA GLY A 144 -42.41 45.20 -44.96
C GLY A 144 -43.21 44.46 -46.06
N THR A 145 -43.83 43.31 -45.78
CA THR A 145 -44.67 42.61 -46.77
C THR A 145 -45.99 42.16 -46.16
N GLY A 146 -46.97 43.07 -46.15
CA GLY A 146 -48.32 42.80 -45.66
C GLY A 146 -49.26 43.99 -45.76
N ASN A 147 -49.38 44.61 -46.95
CA ASN A 147 -50.60 45.30 -47.40
C ASN A 147 -50.45 45.82 -48.83
N ALA A 148 -50.98 45.06 -49.78
CA ALA A 148 -51.72 45.46 -51.00
C ALA A 148 -51.80 44.26 -51.95
#